data_AF-A0A971JCV8-F1
#
_entry.id   AF-A0A971JCV8-F1
#
_cell.length_a   1.000
_cell.length_b   1.000
_cell.length_c   1.000
_cell.angle_alpha   90.00
_cell.angle_beta   90.00
_cell.angle_gamma   90.00
#
_symmetry.space_group_name_H-M   'P 1'
#
loop_
_entity.id
_entity.type
_entity.pdbx_description
1 polymer ?
#
loop_
_entity_poly.entity_id
_entity_poly.type
_entity_poly.pdbx_seq_one_letter_code
_entity_poly.pdbx_strand_id
1 'polypeptide(L)'
;MTVKILTDTKTFEFETDDLKHPNIYSLIKSIPEIDFIAPCGGGRRCGKCKIKLNNYKSDMTAAEKVFLTPKEISDNVRLACFVPISDGQIIDLRNIKAVQAIMTDNRLAYSKIVINPIINHGYGVAIDIGTTTVAASLYDLQTANKLSVASDVNRQARFGSDVISRIQFASTKDNLMLMQDTILNQVNNLVSNLCEQASINSDDIYLVAIAGNTTMQHLFMGLDPTGIGVAPFTPVTLETHTFDYNAPELKSIIKINSTGKIIVCASIASYVGADILAGILATGIHMADKPCVLLDIGTNGEIVLGSKEKIYSCATAAGPAFEGANISCGVAGIQGAINSVSYDNVKRFTTIGDKDPIGICGSGLIDAIYSMLKNGIIEESGYMESSEGFKITDNIILTQRDIREVQNAKAAIAAGLKILIKRSGYKYSDIDKVYLA
;
A
#
# COMPACT_ATOMS: atom_id res chain seq x y z
N MET A 1 -13.76 33.17 13.17
CA MET A 1 -14.06 31.99 14.01
C MET A 1 -13.18 30.87 13.47
N THR A 2 -12.49 30.09 14.32
CA THR A 2 -11.38 29.25 13.85
C THR A 2 -11.59 27.76 14.01
N VAL A 3 -10.96 26.99 13.11
CA VAL A 3 -10.76 25.54 13.20
C VAL A 3 -9.30 25.28 13.47
N LYS A 4 -9.00 24.39 14.43
CA LYS A 4 -7.63 24.05 14.83
C LYS A 4 -7.35 22.57 14.61
N ILE A 5 -6.19 22.25 14.03
CA ILE A 5 -5.68 20.89 13.90
C ILE A 5 -4.41 20.76 14.73
N LEU A 6 -4.44 19.90 15.74
CA LEU A 6 -3.32 19.61 16.64
C LEU A 6 -2.58 18.37 16.12
N THR A 7 -1.30 18.51 15.83
CA THR A 7 -0.40 17.38 15.52
C THR A 7 0.70 17.28 16.58
N ASP A 8 1.51 16.22 16.54
CA ASP A 8 2.60 16.05 17.51
C ASP A 8 3.69 17.13 17.38
N THR A 9 3.80 17.76 16.21
CA THR A 9 4.87 18.72 15.89
C THR A 9 4.38 20.16 15.75
N LYS A 10 3.13 20.37 15.33
CA LYS A 10 2.60 21.71 14.99
C LYS A 10 1.10 21.81 15.18
N THR A 11 0.63 23.01 15.48
CA THR A 11 -0.79 23.37 15.43
C THR A 11 -1.05 24.18 14.18
N PHE A 12 -2.09 23.80 13.43
CA PHE A 12 -2.60 24.55 12.29
C PHE A 12 -3.90 25.23 12.69
N GLU A 13 -4.06 26.50 12.34
CA GLU A 13 -5.25 27.28 12.65
C GLU A 13 -5.74 27.97 11.38
N PHE A 14 -7.05 27.86 11.12
CA PHE A 14 -7.71 28.37 9.94
C PHE A 14 -8.94 29.16 10.33
N GLU A 15 -9.18 30.30 9.69
CA GLU A 15 -10.48 30.99 9.77
C GLU A 15 -11.51 30.20 8.94
N THR A 16 -12.63 29.85 9.56
CA THR A 16 -13.64 28.99 8.94
C THR A 16 -14.22 29.59 7.65
N ASP A 17 -14.38 30.92 7.61
CA ASP A 17 -14.94 31.65 6.46
C ASP A 17 -14.09 31.51 5.19
N ASP A 18 -12.79 31.24 5.33
CA ASP A 18 -11.85 31.07 4.22
C ASP A 18 -11.77 29.62 3.72
N LEU A 19 -12.36 28.66 4.45
CA LEU A 19 -12.24 27.24 4.14
C LEU A 19 -13.26 26.78 3.08
N LYS A 20 -12.75 26.44 1.89
CA LYS A 20 -13.54 25.82 0.80
C LYS A 20 -13.53 24.29 0.85
N HIS A 21 -13.57 23.71 2.05
CA HIS A 21 -13.45 22.27 2.27
C HIS A 21 -14.76 21.69 2.81
N PRO A 22 -15.38 20.68 2.16
CA PRO A 22 -16.68 20.16 2.56
C PRO A 22 -16.66 19.37 3.88
N ASN A 23 -15.50 18.90 4.32
CA ASN A 23 -15.34 18.10 5.53
C ASN A 23 -13.90 18.16 6.07
N ILE A 24 -13.74 17.71 7.31
CA ILE A 24 -12.43 17.72 7.99
C ILE A 24 -11.39 16.89 7.22
N TYR A 25 -11.79 15.78 6.57
CA TYR A 25 -10.88 14.98 5.75
C TYR A 25 -10.24 15.82 4.63
N SER A 26 -11.06 16.56 3.87
CA SER A 26 -10.58 17.38 2.76
C SER A 26 -9.70 18.55 3.22
N LEU A 27 -9.94 19.09 4.43
CA LEU A 27 -9.07 20.08 5.05
C LEU A 27 -7.73 19.46 5.46
N ILE A 28 -7.74 18.33 6.18
CA ILE A 28 -6.49 17.67 6.57
C ILE A 28 -5.64 17.31 5.35
N LYS A 29 -6.28 16.80 4.28
CA LYS A 29 -5.58 16.45 3.03
C LYS A 29 -4.96 17.64 2.29
N SER A 30 -5.44 18.87 2.51
CA SER A 30 -4.86 20.05 1.86
C SER A 30 -3.57 20.54 2.53
N ILE A 31 -3.23 20.02 3.71
CA ILE A 31 -2.06 20.42 4.51
C ILE A 31 -0.91 19.44 4.23
N PRO A 32 0.15 19.87 3.51
CA PRO A 32 1.18 18.94 3.07
C PRO A 32 1.96 18.23 4.17
N GLU A 33 2.09 18.87 5.33
CA GLU A 33 2.85 18.40 6.48
C GLU A 33 2.11 17.35 7.33
N ILE A 34 0.82 17.13 7.09
CA ILE A 34 0.05 16.13 7.84
C ILE A 34 -0.04 14.85 7.02
N ASP A 35 0.56 13.78 7.56
CA ASP A 35 0.30 12.43 7.06
C ASP A 35 -0.96 11.88 7.73
N PHE A 36 -1.99 11.60 6.91
CA PHE A 36 -3.31 11.22 7.40
C PHE A 36 -3.86 10.02 6.63
N ILE A 37 -4.10 8.95 7.37
CA ILE A 37 -4.53 7.65 6.86
C ILE A 37 -6.01 7.72 6.46
N ALA A 38 -6.26 7.54 5.17
CA ALA A 38 -7.61 7.47 4.63
C ALA A 38 -7.60 6.66 3.31
N PRO A 39 -7.50 5.32 3.38
CA PRO A 39 -7.32 4.47 2.20
C PRO A 39 -8.42 4.63 1.15
N CYS A 40 -9.67 4.89 1.56
CA CYS A 40 -10.78 5.13 0.63
C CYS A 40 -10.86 6.56 0.08
N GLY A 41 -9.86 7.41 0.31
CA GLY A 41 -9.83 8.78 -0.21
C GLY A 41 -10.97 9.68 0.32
N GLY A 42 -11.49 9.40 1.50
CA GLY A 42 -12.65 10.11 2.05
C GLY A 42 -14.01 9.64 1.52
N GLY A 43 -14.04 8.55 0.74
CA GLY A 43 -15.26 7.98 0.17
C GLY A 43 -16.21 7.29 1.15
N ARG A 44 -16.07 7.53 2.47
CA ARG A 44 -16.97 7.04 3.55
C ARG A 44 -17.17 5.52 3.61
N ARG A 45 -16.16 4.75 3.18
CA ARG A 45 -16.28 3.29 3.02
C ARG A 45 -15.33 2.45 3.88
N CYS A 46 -14.20 2.99 4.36
CA CYS A 46 -13.16 2.19 5.04
C CYS A 46 -13.10 2.32 6.57
N GLY A 47 -13.65 3.40 7.16
CA GLY A 47 -13.57 3.63 8.61
C GLY A 47 -12.20 4.00 9.18
N LYS A 48 -11.20 4.31 8.35
CA LYS A 48 -9.80 4.51 8.82
C LYS A 48 -9.39 5.97 9.08
N CYS A 49 -10.14 6.95 8.59
CA CYS A 49 -9.84 8.37 8.77
C CYS A 49 -10.26 8.90 10.16
N LYS A 50 -9.84 8.21 11.21
CA LYS A 50 -10.24 8.51 12.58
C LYS A 50 -9.58 9.80 13.08
N ILE A 51 -10.36 10.66 13.71
CA ILE A 51 -9.93 11.90 14.35
C ILE A 51 -10.59 12.00 15.72
N LYS A 52 -9.96 12.67 16.67
CA LYS A 52 -10.60 13.02 17.93
C LYS A 52 -11.03 14.49 17.91
N LEU A 53 -12.26 14.77 18.36
CA LEU A 53 -12.74 16.14 18.51
C LEU A 53 -12.74 16.51 20.00
N ASN A 54 -11.96 17.53 20.38
CA ASN A 54 -11.79 17.85 21.81
C ASN A 54 -12.94 18.70 22.38
N ASN A 55 -13.59 19.51 21.55
CA ASN A 55 -14.58 20.50 21.99
C ASN A 55 -15.82 20.59 21.08
N TYR A 56 -16.01 19.60 20.21
CA TYR A 56 -17.11 19.59 19.25
C TYR A 56 -17.87 18.27 19.32
N LYS A 57 -19.16 18.33 19.62
CA LYS A 57 -20.07 17.19 19.61
C LYS A 57 -21.16 17.45 18.60
N SER A 58 -21.20 16.65 17.54
CA SER A 58 -22.31 16.59 16.59
C SER A 58 -22.87 15.18 16.52
N ASP A 59 -24.11 15.05 16.04
CA ASP A 59 -24.73 13.75 15.86
C ASP A 59 -23.93 12.89 14.88
N MET A 60 -23.76 11.61 15.24
CA MET A 60 -23.17 10.60 14.37
C MET A 60 -24.26 9.91 13.56
N THR A 61 -24.08 9.87 12.24
CA THR A 61 -24.98 9.13 11.35
C THR A 61 -24.91 7.62 11.62
N ALA A 62 -25.98 6.88 11.31
CA ALA A 62 -25.96 5.42 11.42
C ALA A 62 -24.83 4.79 10.58
N ALA A 63 -24.58 5.34 9.38
CA ALA A 63 -23.52 4.89 8.48
C ALA A 63 -22.10 5.12 9.07
N GLU A 64 -21.90 6.17 9.85
CA GLU A 64 -20.62 6.44 10.53
C GLU A 64 -20.40 5.47 11.71
N LYS A 65 -21.45 5.25 12.52
CA LYS A 65 -21.38 4.41 13.72
C LYS A 65 -20.93 2.98 13.45
N VAL A 66 -21.22 2.44 12.27
CA VAL A 66 -20.81 1.08 11.85
C VAL A 66 -19.29 0.87 11.90
N PHE A 67 -18.50 1.94 11.79
CA PHE A 67 -17.03 1.86 11.76
C PHE A 67 -16.34 2.17 13.10
N LEU A 68 -17.11 2.55 14.12
CA LEU A 68 -16.58 3.03 15.39
C LEU A 68 -16.98 2.10 16.53
N THR A 69 -16.03 1.81 17.40
CA THR A 69 -16.32 1.06 18.63
C THR A 69 -17.07 1.92 19.65
N PRO A 70 -17.79 1.31 20.61
CA PRO A 70 -18.43 2.07 21.69
C PRO A 70 -17.48 2.97 22.48
N LYS A 71 -16.23 2.51 22.69
CA LYS A 71 -15.19 3.30 23.35
C LYS A 71 -14.78 4.51 22.53
N GLU A 72 -14.55 4.33 21.24
CA GLU A 72 -14.23 5.44 20.31
C GLU A 72 -15.33 6.49 20.29
N ILE A 73 -16.60 6.06 20.27
CA ILE A 73 -17.76 6.96 20.34
C ILE A 73 -17.75 7.75 21.66
N SER A 74 -17.49 7.08 22.79
CA SER A 74 -17.39 7.71 24.11
C SER A 74 -16.25 8.73 24.18
N ASP A 75 -15.11 8.43 23.54
CA ASP A 75 -13.92 9.29 23.50
C ASP A 75 -14.02 10.42 22.45
N ASN A 76 -15.19 10.58 21.83
CA ASN A 76 -15.49 11.54 20.77
C ASN A 76 -14.56 11.40 19.54
N VAL A 77 -14.22 10.15 19.21
CA VAL A 77 -13.56 9.79 17.96
C VAL A 77 -14.60 9.76 16.84
N ARG A 78 -14.25 10.36 15.70
CA ARG A 78 -15.09 10.52 14.52
C ARG A 78 -14.33 10.12 13.27
N LEU A 79 -15.04 9.93 12.17
CA LEU A 79 -14.41 9.77 10.86
C LEU A 79 -14.35 11.12 10.15
N ALA A 80 -13.15 11.62 9.83
CA ALA A 80 -12.94 12.93 9.22
C ALA A 80 -13.75 13.16 7.93
N CYS A 81 -14.07 12.11 7.18
CA CYS A 81 -14.88 12.20 5.96
C CYS A 81 -16.38 12.35 6.21
N PHE A 82 -16.85 12.08 7.44
CA PHE A 82 -18.23 12.27 7.87
C PHE A 82 -18.45 13.60 8.59
N VAL A 83 -17.40 14.22 9.14
CA VAL A 83 -17.54 15.45 9.93
C VAL A 83 -17.44 16.69 9.03
N PRO A 84 -18.52 17.49 8.90
CA PRO A 84 -18.45 18.78 8.22
C PRO A 84 -17.61 19.77 9.04
N ILE A 85 -17.05 20.76 8.35
CA ILE A 85 -16.30 21.83 9.00
C ILE A 85 -17.29 22.74 9.74
N SER A 86 -16.96 23.14 10.96
CA SER A 86 -17.76 24.05 11.77
C SER A 86 -16.88 24.87 12.70
N ASP A 87 -17.38 26.05 13.06
CA ASP A 87 -16.67 26.99 13.92
C ASP A 87 -16.28 26.39 15.27
N GLY A 88 -15.05 26.69 15.68
CA GLY A 88 -14.52 26.27 16.97
C GLY A 88 -14.06 24.82 17.03
N GLN A 89 -14.10 24.05 15.95
CA GLN A 89 -13.63 22.66 15.96
C GLN A 89 -12.14 22.55 16.28
N ILE A 90 -11.81 21.78 17.31
CA ILE A 90 -10.43 21.37 17.63
C ILE A 90 -10.28 19.88 17.30
N ILE A 91 -9.52 19.62 16.24
CA ILE A 91 -9.21 18.30 15.71
C ILE A 91 -7.86 17.86 16.29
N ASP A 92 -7.87 16.76 17.02
CA ASP A 92 -6.67 16.21 17.66
C ASP A 92 -6.18 14.99 16.89
N LEU A 93 -5.01 15.12 16.26
CA LEU A 93 -4.31 14.05 15.54
C LEU A 93 -3.10 13.52 16.32
N ARG A 94 -2.84 14.04 17.52
CA ARG A 94 -1.70 13.61 18.34
C ARG A 94 -1.85 12.17 18.79
N ASN A 95 -0.73 11.44 18.84
CA ASN A 95 -0.70 10.01 19.16
C ASN A 95 -1.50 9.09 18.22
N ILE A 96 -1.99 9.58 17.06
CA ILE A 96 -2.50 8.71 16.00
C ILE A 96 -1.28 8.14 15.28
N LYS A 97 -0.76 7.04 15.83
CA LYS A 97 0.40 6.34 15.28
C LYS A 97 0.12 5.88 13.85
N ALA A 98 0.72 6.54 12.87
CA ALA A 98 0.89 6.03 11.52
C ALA A 98 1.95 4.91 11.55
N VAL A 99 1.60 3.76 12.13
CA VAL A 99 2.47 2.58 12.11
C VAL A 99 2.16 1.80 10.85
N GLN A 100 2.98 2.00 9.82
CA GLN A 100 3.14 1.03 8.74
C GLN A 100 4.62 0.72 8.59
N ALA A 101 5.19 0.05 9.59
CA ALA A 101 6.39 -0.74 9.39
C ALA A 101 5.94 -2.16 9.01
N ILE A 102 5.93 -2.46 7.71
CA ILE A 102 5.71 -3.82 7.21
C ILE A 102 7.00 -4.60 7.47
N MET A 103 6.92 -5.70 8.22
CA MET A 103 8.07 -6.58 8.43
C MET A 103 8.46 -7.25 7.12
N THR A 104 9.70 -7.05 6.66
CA THR A 104 10.29 -7.71 5.48
C THR A 104 11.34 -8.73 5.90
N ASP A 105 10.96 -9.67 6.77
CA ASP A 105 11.83 -10.76 7.21
C ASP A 105 11.34 -12.10 6.65
N ASN A 106 11.57 -12.30 5.34
CA ASN A 106 11.71 -13.62 4.75
C ASN A 106 12.40 -13.46 3.39
N ARG A 107 13.73 -13.67 3.36
CA ARG A 107 14.50 -13.65 2.12
C ARG A 107 14.41 -15.01 1.45
N LEU A 108 14.03 -15.04 0.16
CA LEU A 108 14.38 -16.16 -0.69
C LEU A 108 15.92 -16.24 -0.75
N ALA A 109 16.48 -17.43 -0.60
CA ALA A 109 17.90 -17.66 -0.82
C ALA A 109 18.19 -17.44 -2.30
N TYR A 110 18.88 -16.35 -2.62
CA TYR A 110 19.20 -16.00 -4.00
C TYR A 110 20.12 -17.05 -4.60
N SER A 111 19.69 -17.68 -5.70
CA SER A 111 20.62 -18.25 -6.66
C SER A 111 21.48 -17.12 -7.22
N LYS A 112 22.80 -17.30 -7.32
CA LYS A 112 23.74 -16.31 -7.88
C LYS A 112 23.25 -15.82 -9.25
N ILE A 113 22.63 -14.64 -9.27
CA ILE A 113 22.47 -13.89 -10.51
C ILE A 113 23.87 -13.38 -10.84
N VAL A 114 24.42 -13.80 -11.98
CA VAL A 114 25.66 -13.22 -12.49
C VAL A 114 25.28 -11.85 -13.05
N ILE A 115 25.55 -10.81 -12.27
CA ILE A 115 25.27 -9.42 -12.67
C ILE A 115 26.55 -8.82 -13.26
N ASN A 116 26.42 -8.11 -14.39
CA ASN A 116 27.44 -7.17 -14.85
C ASN A 116 27.05 -5.78 -14.34
N PRO A 117 27.60 -5.31 -13.20
CA PRO A 117 27.10 -4.11 -12.52
C PRO A 117 27.39 -2.85 -13.35
N ILE A 118 26.39 -1.98 -13.48
CA ILE A 118 26.54 -0.65 -14.10
C ILE A 118 27.51 0.20 -13.27
N ILE A 119 27.44 0.06 -11.94
CA ILE A 119 28.30 0.72 -10.95
C ILE A 119 28.62 -0.30 -9.85
N ASN A 120 29.89 -0.40 -9.45
CA ASN A 120 30.40 -1.40 -8.51
C ASN A 120 31.13 -0.80 -7.29
N HIS A 121 30.92 0.49 -7.00
CA HIS A 121 31.50 1.18 -5.86
C HIS A 121 30.47 2.10 -5.21
N GLY A 122 30.71 2.48 -3.96
CA GLY A 122 29.77 3.29 -3.17
C GLY A 122 28.48 2.52 -2.87
N TYR A 123 27.39 3.27 -2.75
CA TYR A 123 26.10 2.75 -2.33
C TYR A 123 25.04 2.88 -3.43
N GLY A 124 24.02 2.02 -3.33
CA GLY A 124 22.85 2.04 -4.18
C GLY A 124 21.57 1.99 -3.37
N VAL A 125 20.51 2.63 -3.87
CA VAL A 125 19.18 2.60 -3.25
C VAL A 125 18.21 1.90 -4.19
N ALA A 126 17.52 0.88 -3.70
CA ALA A 126 16.38 0.28 -4.37
C ALA A 126 15.10 0.87 -3.77
N ILE A 127 14.19 1.36 -4.61
CA ILE A 127 12.93 1.98 -4.20
C ILE A 127 11.78 1.28 -4.92
N ASP A 128 10.80 0.82 -4.14
CA ASP A 128 9.53 0.33 -4.62
C ASP A 128 8.45 1.40 -4.37
N ILE A 129 7.88 1.93 -5.44
CA ILE A 129 6.80 2.91 -5.41
C ILE A 129 5.47 2.17 -5.57
N GLY A 130 4.96 1.64 -4.46
CA GLY A 130 3.63 1.10 -4.37
C GLY A 130 2.55 2.19 -4.32
N THR A 131 1.31 1.82 -4.62
CA THR A 131 0.18 2.75 -4.57
C THR A 131 -0.06 3.23 -3.13
N THR A 132 0.03 2.36 -2.13
CA THR A 132 -0.20 2.71 -0.71
C THR A 132 1.08 3.07 0.02
N THR A 133 2.19 2.40 -0.29
CA THR A 133 3.45 2.49 0.45
C THR A 133 4.60 2.72 -0.51
N VAL A 134 5.54 3.58 -0.14
CA VAL A 134 6.85 3.70 -0.82
C VAL A 134 7.90 3.11 0.11
N ALA A 135 8.60 2.09 -0.33
CA ALA A 135 9.64 1.42 0.43
C ALA A 135 11.00 1.62 -0.24
N ALA A 136 12.04 1.82 0.56
CA ALA A 136 13.39 2.03 0.08
C ALA A 136 14.38 1.23 0.92
N SER A 137 15.41 0.70 0.26
CA SER A 137 16.49 -0.07 0.90
C SER A 137 17.83 0.39 0.37
N LEU A 138 18.76 0.65 1.27
CA LEU A 138 20.14 1.04 0.96
C LEU A 138 21.04 -0.20 0.93
N TYR A 139 21.92 -0.26 -0.06
CA TYR A 139 22.87 -1.35 -0.25
C TYR A 139 24.28 -0.83 -0.48
N ASP A 140 25.25 -1.57 0.05
CA ASP A 140 26.65 -1.49 -0.37
C ASP A 140 26.81 -2.23 -1.71
N LEU A 141 27.28 -1.54 -2.75
CA LEU A 141 27.34 -2.09 -4.11
C LEU A 141 28.50 -3.08 -4.32
N GLN A 142 29.50 -3.10 -3.45
CA GLN A 142 30.61 -4.06 -3.52
C GLN A 142 30.23 -5.38 -2.87
N THR A 143 29.58 -5.32 -1.72
CA THR A 143 29.26 -6.49 -0.89
C THR A 143 27.83 -6.99 -1.10
N ALA A 144 26.97 -6.20 -1.74
CA ALA A 144 25.53 -6.42 -1.87
C ALA A 144 24.78 -6.50 -0.52
N ASN A 145 25.40 -6.00 0.56
CA ASN A 145 24.78 -6.00 1.88
C ASN A 145 23.75 -4.88 1.99
N LYS A 146 22.55 -5.22 2.46
CA LYS A 146 21.51 -4.25 2.82
C LYS A 146 21.91 -3.56 4.13
N LEU A 147 22.04 -2.24 4.12
CA LEU A 147 22.52 -1.43 5.23
C LEU A 147 21.38 -0.84 6.07
N SER A 148 20.36 -0.30 5.41
CA SER A 148 19.20 0.32 6.07
C SER A 148 17.94 0.17 5.23
N VAL A 149 16.78 0.36 5.87
CA VAL A 149 15.46 0.29 5.23
C VAL A 149 14.61 1.44 5.75
N ALA A 150 13.88 2.08 4.86
CA ALA A 150 12.91 3.12 5.20
C ALA A 150 11.64 2.90 4.38
N SER A 151 10.49 3.21 4.96
CA SER A 151 9.22 3.19 4.25
C SER A 151 8.32 4.30 4.75
N ASP A 152 7.44 4.79 3.88
CA ASP A 152 6.45 5.82 4.22
C ASP A 152 5.17 5.58 3.40
N VAL A 153 4.03 6.08 3.89
CA VAL A 153 2.76 6.02 3.14
C VAL A 153 2.93 6.87 1.88
N ASN A 154 2.52 6.37 0.72
CA ASN A 154 2.65 7.11 -0.53
C ASN A 154 1.86 8.42 -0.46
N ARG A 155 2.58 9.54 -0.49
CA ARG A 155 2.01 10.89 -0.27
C ARG A 155 1.08 11.32 -1.38
N GLN A 156 1.13 10.68 -2.55
CA GLN A 156 0.19 10.88 -3.64
C GLN A 156 -1.23 10.40 -3.28
N ALA A 157 -1.41 9.65 -2.19
CA ALA A 157 -2.72 9.24 -1.66
C ALA A 157 -3.64 10.42 -1.32
N ARG A 158 -3.11 11.65 -1.20
CA ARG A 158 -3.91 12.87 -1.04
C ARG A 158 -4.64 13.29 -2.31
N PHE A 159 -4.16 12.87 -3.48
CA PHE A 159 -4.72 13.23 -4.78
C PHE A 159 -5.58 12.12 -5.40
N GLY A 160 -5.43 10.88 -4.92
CA GLY A 160 -6.24 9.73 -5.33
C GLY A 160 -5.94 8.50 -4.48
N SER A 161 -6.98 7.77 -4.10
CA SER A 161 -6.90 6.56 -3.26
C SER A 161 -6.32 5.35 -3.97
N ASP A 162 -6.42 5.33 -5.30
CA ASP A 162 -6.05 4.20 -6.15
C ASP A 162 -5.42 4.70 -7.46
N VAL A 163 -4.96 3.78 -8.29
CA VAL A 163 -4.32 4.07 -9.57
C VAL A 163 -5.23 4.91 -10.49
N ILE A 164 -6.51 4.57 -10.60
CA ILE A 164 -7.44 5.22 -11.54
C ILE A 164 -7.74 6.65 -11.13
N SER A 165 -8.05 6.88 -9.85
CA SER A 165 -8.28 8.22 -9.31
C SER A 165 -7.04 9.11 -9.43
N ARG A 166 -5.83 8.53 -9.32
CA ARG A 166 -4.59 9.27 -9.56
C ARG A 166 -4.39 9.63 -11.02
N ILE A 167 -4.68 8.72 -11.95
CA ILE A 167 -4.66 9.00 -13.40
C ILE A 167 -5.61 10.16 -13.72
N GLN A 168 -6.82 10.14 -13.17
CA GLN A 168 -7.81 11.20 -13.37
C GLN A 168 -7.31 12.55 -12.84
N PHE A 169 -6.72 12.57 -11.64
CA PHE A 169 -6.14 13.80 -11.08
C PHE A 169 -5.01 14.34 -11.96
N ALA A 170 -4.10 13.48 -12.40
CA ALA A 170 -2.95 13.82 -13.23
C ALA A 170 -3.28 14.13 -14.71
N SER A 171 -4.56 14.20 -15.08
CA SER A 171 -5.01 14.48 -16.46
C SER A 171 -4.68 15.90 -16.95
N THR A 172 -4.27 16.80 -16.05
CA THR A 172 -3.77 18.13 -16.40
C THR A 172 -2.27 18.23 -16.12
N LYS A 173 -1.57 19.04 -16.91
CA LYS A 173 -0.12 19.24 -16.77
C LYS A 173 0.26 19.70 -15.36
N ASP A 174 -0.47 20.65 -14.79
CA ASP A 174 -0.17 21.19 -13.46
C ASP A 174 -0.31 20.12 -12.36
N ASN A 175 -1.36 19.30 -12.44
CA ASN A 175 -1.60 18.22 -11.48
C ASN A 175 -0.59 17.08 -11.63
N LEU A 176 -0.19 16.74 -12.86
CA LEU A 176 0.87 15.77 -13.13
C LEU A 176 2.20 16.23 -12.50
N MET A 177 2.56 17.50 -12.73
CA MET A 177 3.77 18.10 -12.14
C MET A 177 3.70 18.21 -10.62
N LEU A 178 2.50 18.35 -10.04
CA LEU A 178 2.31 18.31 -8.59
C LEU A 178 2.51 16.88 -8.04
N MET A 179 1.97 15.86 -8.72
CA MET A 179 2.16 14.46 -8.35
C MET A 179 3.63 14.02 -8.45
N GLN A 180 4.32 14.45 -9.50
CA GLN A 180 5.74 14.17 -9.70
C GLN A 180 6.58 14.80 -8.59
N ASP A 181 6.40 16.10 -8.32
CA ASP A 181 7.13 16.79 -7.26
C ASP A 181 6.87 16.16 -5.89
N THR A 182 5.63 15.73 -5.63
CA THR A 182 5.28 15.05 -4.38
C THR A 182 6.06 13.75 -4.18
N ILE A 183 6.16 12.90 -5.23
CA ILE A 183 6.87 11.62 -5.11
C ILE A 183 8.39 11.80 -5.09
N LEU A 184 8.94 12.75 -5.87
CA LEU A 184 10.39 13.06 -5.85
C LEU A 184 10.83 13.59 -4.48
N ASN A 185 10.05 14.47 -3.87
CA ASN A 185 10.30 14.96 -2.50
C ASN A 185 10.18 13.85 -1.46
N GLN A 186 9.22 12.91 -1.63
CA GLN A 186 9.13 11.74 -0.75
C GLN A 186 10.34 10.83 -0.87
N VAL A 187 10.79 10.53 -2.10
CA VAL A 187 12.01 9.76 -2.36
C VAL A 187 13.23 10.40 -1.70
N ASN A 188 13.39 11.73 -1.81
CA ASN A 188 14.46 12.45 -1.12
C ASN A 188 14.44 12.27 0.40
N ASN A 189 13.27 12.32 1.02
CA ASN A 189 13.14 12.10 2.46
C ASN A 189 13.53 10.67 2.85
N LEU A 190 13.11 9.68 2.06
CA LEU A 190 13.49 8.28 2.28
C LEU A 190 15.01 8.09 2.13
N VAL A 191 15.62 8.65 1.09
CA VAL A 191 17.09 8.61 0.89
C VAL A 191 17.82 9.25 2.07
N SER A 192 17.37 10.42 2.54
CA SER A 192 17.95 11.07 3.72
C SER A 192 17.87 10.19 4.97
N ASN A 193 16.72 9.59 5.23
CA ASN A 193 16.52 8.70 6.38
C ASN A 193 17.40 7.46 6.30
N LEU A 194 17.55 6.87 5.11
CA LEU A 194 18.43 5.72 4.88
C LEU A 194 19.90 6.07 5.18
N CYS A 195 20.34 7.25 4.72
CA CYS A 195 21.70 7.75 4.95
C CYS A 195 21.97 7.99 6.45
N GLU A 196 21.02 8.61 7.15
CA GLU A 196 21.13 8.87 8.59
C GLU A 196 21.24 7.55 9.39
N GLN A 197 20.37 6.58 9.11
CA GLN A 197 20.39 5.27 9.78
C GLN A 197 21.70 4.50 9.54
N ALA A 198 22.26 4.60 8.34
CA ALA A 198 23.50 3.93 7.97
C ALA A 198 24.76 4.76 8.28
N SER A 199 24.60 6.01 8.74
CA SER A 199 25.70 6.96 8.97
C SER A 199 26.60 7.17 7.73
N ILE A 200 25.99 7.31 6.54
CA ILE A 200 26.69 7.58 5.28
C ILE A 200 26.32 8.96 4.71
N ASN A 201 27.10 9.46 3.75
CA ASN A 201 26.75 10.66 2.99
C ASN A 201 25.93 10.26 1.73
N SER A 202 24.90 11.05 1.39
CA SER A 202 24.17 10.88 0.13
C SER A 202 25.05 11.03 -1.11
N ASP A 203 26.15 11.78 -1.01
CA ASP A 203 27.16 11.89 -2.07
C ASP A 203 27.90 10.57 -2.34
N ASP A 204 27.77 9.56 -1.49
CA ASP A 204 28.32 8.22 -1.73
C ASP A 204 27.31 7.29 -2.41
N ILE A 205 26.10 7.76 -2.71
CA ILE A 205 25.08 7.00 -3.46
C ILE A 205 25.25 7.28 -4.94
N TYR A 206 25.57 6.24 -5.71
CA TYR A 206 25.82 6.36 -7.16
C TYR A 206 24.69 5.77 -8.01
N LEU A 207 23.78 5.00 -7.41
CA LEU A 207 22.70 4.34 -8.14
C LEU A 207 21.39 4.38 -7.35
N VAL A 208 20.32 4.80 -8.02
CA VAL A 208 18.95 4.64 -7.52
C VAL A 208 18.18 3.80 -8.53
N ALA A 209 17.65 2.65 -8.11
CA ALA A 209 16.79 1.81 -8.93
C ALA A 209 15.34 1.91 -8.43
N ILE A 210 14.43 2.30 -9.32
CA ILE A 210 13.01 2.47 -9.05
C ILE A 210 12.22 1.31 -9.69
N ALA A 211 11.38 0.67 -8.88
CA ALA A 211 10.34 -0.27 -9.30
C ALA A 211 8.98 0.22 -8.77
N GLY A 212 7.90 -0.35 -9.31
CA GLY A 212 6.52 -0.02 -8.96
C GLY A 212 5.58 -0.34 -10.12
N ASN A 213 4.28 -0.20 -9.92
CA ASN A 213 3.34 -0.38 -11.03
C ASN A 213 3.54 0.72 -12.10
N THR A 214 3.11 0.43 -13.32
CA THR A 214 3.36 1.28 -14.50
C THR A 214 2.87 2.71 -14.30
N THR A 215 1.72 2.92 -13.65
CA THR A 215 1.22 4.27 -13.36
C THR A 215 2.13 5.02 -12.39
N MET A 216 2.59 4.38 -11.31
CA MET A 216 3.48 5.04 -10.34
C MET A 216 4.80 5.47 -10.99
N GLN A 217 5.33 4.65 -11.88
CA GLN A 217 6.53 4.99 -12.66
C GLN A 217 6.30 6.16 -13.63
N HIS A 218 5.14 6.23 -14.30
CA HIS A 218 4.79 7.37 -15.16
C HIS A 218 4.69 8.66 -14.35
N LEU A 219 4.05 8.62 -13.18
CA LEU A 219 3.94 9.79 -12.29
C LEU A 219 5.31 10.24 -11.78
N PHE A 220 6.22 9.30 -11.46
CA PHE A 220 7.60 9.61 -11.07
C PHE A 220 8.39 10.29 -12.20
N MET A 221 8.24 9.80 -13.44
CA MET A 221 8.90 10.38 -14.62
C MET A 221 8.20 11.64 -15.16
N GLY A 222 7.05 12.03 -14.61
CA GLY A 222 6.29 13.18 -15.12
C GLY A 222 5.66 12.91 -16.50
N LEU A 223 5.41 11.65 -16.85
CA LEU A 223 4.75 11.23 -18.08
C LEU A 223 3.24 11.17 -17.89
N ASP A 224 2.48 11.59 -18.90
CA ASP A 224 1.02 11.57 -18.89
C ASP A 224 0.48 10.12 -18.76
N PRO A 225 -0.21 9.77 -17.66
CA PRO A 225 -0.68 8.41 -17.45
C PRO A 225 -2.12 8.19 -17.99
N THR A 226 -2.76 9.18 -18.61
CA THR A 226 -4.18 9.10 -19.03
C THR A 226 -4.47 7.91 -19.95
N GLY A 227 -3.56 7.62 -20.88
CA GLY A 227 -3.66 6.46 -21.79
C GLY A 227 -3.72 5.11 -21.08
N ILE A 228 -3.19 4.99 -19.86
CA ILE A 228 -3.26 3.78 -19.03
C ILE A 228 -4.68 3.55 -18.51
N GLY A 229 -5.43 4.62 -18.22
CA GLY A 229 -6.75 4.55 -17.59
C GLY A 229 -7.91 4.30 -18.56
N VAL A 230 -7.69 4.38 -19.86
CA VAL A 230 -8.74 4.29 -20.89
C VAL A 230 -8.34 3.26 -21.93
N ALA A 231 -9.30 2.40 -22.35
CA ALA A 231 -9.08 1.43 -23.42
C ALA A 231 -8.55 2.14 -24.69
N PRO A 232 -7.48 1.64 -25.33
CA PRO A 232 -6.89 0.31 -25.21
C PRO A 232 -5.79 0.16 -24.15
N PHE A 233 -5.77 1.00 -23.11
CA PHE A 233 -4.87 0.94 -21.96
C PHE A 233 -3.40 1.01 -22.39
N THR A 234 -3.00 2.10 -23.04
CA THR A 234 -1.66 2.24 -23.61
C THR A 234 -0.81 3.19 -22.76
N PRO A 235 0.32 2.73 -22.20
CA PRO A 235 1.25 3.58 -21.49
C PRO A 235 2.12 4.36 -22.48
N VAL A 236 2.76 5.43 -22.02
CA VAL A 236 3.73 6.20 -22.82
C VAL A 236 4.96 5.36 -23.11
N THR A 237 5.40 4.55 -22.15
CA THR A 237 6.58 3.69 -22.27
C THR A 237 6.44 2.46 -21.38
N LEU A 238 7.09 1.37 -21.78
CA LEU A 238 7.33 0.18 -20.97
C LEU A 238 8.83 -0.11 -20.78
N GLU A 239 9.70 0.62 -21.49
CA GLU A 239 11.14 0.41 -21.47
C GLU A 239 11.80 0.87 -20.18
N THR A 240 13.04 0.41 -19.95
CA THR A 240 13.90 0.95 -18.88
C THR A 240 14.36 2.36 -19.24
N HIS A 241 14.29 3.28 -18.27
CA HIS A 241 14.79 4.65 -18.42
C HIS A 241 15.94 4.91 -17.45
N THR A 242 16.97 5.62 -17.92
CA THR A 242 18.09 6.05 -17.09
C THR A 242 18.21 7.56 -17.15
N PHE A 243 18.23 8.19 -15.99
CA PHE A 243 18.34 9.63 -15.82
C PHE A 243 19.66 9.98 -15.14
N ASP A 244 20.26 11.08 -15.60
CA ASP A 244 21.38 11.72 -14.94
C ASP A 244 20.91 12.53 -13.73
N TYR A 245 21.82 12.85 -12.81
CA TYR A 245 21.53 13.60 -11.58
C TYR A 245 20.74 14.91 -11.80
N ASN A 246 20.99 15.60 -12.92
CA ASN A 246 20.37 16.88 -13.27
C ASN A 246 19.36 16.77 -14.43
N ALA A 247 18.78 15.59 -14.65
CA ALA A 247 17.79 15.35 -15.71
C ALA A 247 16.60 16.34 -15.61
N PRO A 248 16.36 17.20 -16.62
CA PRO A 248 15.30 18.21 -16.59
C PRO A 248 13.88 17.61 -16.58
N GLU A 249 13.72 16.34 -16.94
CA GLU A 249 12.47 15.59 -16.88
C GLU A 249 12.01 15.34 -15.44
N LEU A 250 12.96 15.28 -14.47
CA LEU A 250 12.67 15.14 -13.06
C LEU A 250 12.60 16.52 -12.42
N LYS A 251 11.38 16.97 -12.10
CA LYS A 251 11.12 18.32 -11.59
C LYS A 251 11.93 18.69 -10.33
N SER A 252 12.26 17.71 -9.49
CA SER A 252 13.06 17.88 -8.28
C SER A 252 14.26 16.95 -8.32
N ILE A 253 15.44 17.48 -7.94
CA ILE A 253 16.68 16.70 -7.88
C ILE A 253 16.58 15.66 -6.76
N ILE A 254 16.90 14.41 -7.06
CA ILE A 254 17.11 13.38 -6.04
C ILE A 254 18.53 13.53 -5.51
N LYS A 255 18.68 13.80 -4.22
CA LYS A 255 19.96 14.12 -3.55
C LYS A 255 20.81 12.86 -3.41
N ILE A 256 21.60 12.58 -4.44
CA ILE A 256 22.62 11.53 -4.51
C ILE A 256 23.91 12.14 -5.10
N ASN A 257 24.95 11.32 -5.33
CA ASN A 257 26.16 11.77 -6.02
C ASN A 257 25.83 12.44 -7.36
N SER A 258 26.54 13.52 -7.70
CA SER A 258 26.32 14.27 -8.94
C SER A 258 26.63 13.49 -10.24
N THR A 259 27.38 12.40 -10.14
CA THR A 259 27.63 11.45 -11.24
C THR A 259 26.71 10.24 -11.20
N GLY A 260 25.87 10.14 -10.17
CA GLY A 260 24.95 9.04 -9.95
C GLY A 260 23.85 8.95 -11.00
N LYS A 261 23.27 7.75 -11.12
CA LYS A 261 22.20 7.45 -12.07
C LYS A 261 20.91 7.06 -11.35
N ILE A 262 19.79 7.47 -11.93
CA ILE A 262 18.46 7.04 -11.51
C ILE A 262 17.89 6.15 -12.61
N ILE A 263 17.61 4.90 -12.30
CA ILE A 263 17.08 3.91 -13.23
C ILE A 263 15.62 3.64 -12.87
N VAL A 264 14.71 3.84 -13.81
CA VAL A 264 13.32 3.39 -13.72
C VAL A 264 13.20 2.11 -14.53
N CYS A 265 12.84 1.02 -13.86
CA CYS A 265 12.88 -0.32 -14.44
C CYS A 265 11.78 -0.53 -15.52
N ALA A 266 11.99 -1.49 -16.41
CA ALA A 266 10.98 -1.82 -17.42
C ALA A 266 9.68 -2.36 -16.79
N SER A 267 8.55 -2.04 -17.43
CA SER A 267 7.22 -2.56 -17.10
C SER A 267 6.77 -3.58 -18.14
N ILE A 268 5.86 -4.49 -17.77
CA ILE A 268 5.37 -5.53 -18.67
C ILE A 268 4.15 -5.04 -19.46
N ALA A 269 3.24 -4.33 -18.81
CA ALA A 269 2.01 -3.81 -19.39
C ALA A 269 1.45 -2.66 -18.54
N SER A 270 0.33 -2.07 -18.95
CA SER A 270 -0.33 -0.97 -18.23
C SER A 270 -0.66 -1.22 -16.77
N TYR A 271 -1.04 -2.46 -16.42
CA TYR A 271 -1.38 -2.86 -15.05
C TYR A 271 -0.45 -3.93 -14.48
N VAL A 272 0.70 -4.16 -15.13
CA VAL A 272 1.73 -5.10 -14.65
C VAL A 272 3.07 -4.39 -14.79
N GLY A 273 3.57 -3.83 -13.70
CA GLY A 273 4.73 -2.96 -13.71
C GLY A 273 6.06 -3.65 -13.41
N ALA A 274 7.02 -2.83 -13.02
CA ALA A 274 8.37 -3.24 -12.68
C ALA A 274 8.46 -3.92 -11.31
N ASP A 275 7.51 -3.64 -10.42
CA ASP A 275 7.28 -4.37 -9.17
C ASP A 275 7.14 -5.89 -9.43
N ILE A 276 6.26 -6.26 -10.36
CA ILE A 276 6.05 -7.66 -10.74
C ILE A 276 7.26 -8.23 -11.48
N LEU A 277 7.90 -7.42 -12.35
CA LEU A 277 9.13 -7.85 -13.02
C LEU A 277 10.24 -8.15 -12.00
N ALA A 278 10.40 -7.31 -10.98
CA ALA A 278 11.33 -7.56 -9.88
C ALA A 278 10.98 -8.85 -9.13
N GLY A 279 9.69 -9.12 -8.89
CA GLY A 279 9.22 -10.39 -8.32
C GLY A 279 9.57 -11.61 -9.18
N ILE A 280 9.42 -11.53 -10.51
CA ILE A 280 9.80 -12.58 -11.47
C ILE A 280 11.31 -12.86 -11.42
N LEU A 281 12.13 -11.81 -11.31
CA LEU A 281 13.58 -11.91 -11.19
C LEU A 281 13.96 -12.53 -9.85
N ALA A 282 13.39 -12.05 -8.75
CA ALA A 282 13.68 -12.51 -7.39
C ALA A 282 13.29 -13.98 -7.16
N THR A 283 12.20 -14.44 -7.78
CA THR A 283 11.71 -15.83 -7.67
C THR A 283 12.39 -16.79 -8.64
N GLY A 284 13.08 -16.29 -9.67
CA GLY A 284 13.74 -17.11 -10.69
C GLY A 284 12.77 -17.86 -11.60
N ILE A 285 11.49 -17.44 -11.69
CA ILE A 285 10.47 -18.11 -12.53
C ILE A 285 10.92 -18.22 -13.99
N HIS A 286 11.60 -17.19 -14.49
CA HIS A 286 12.17 -17.13 -15.84
C HIS A 286 13.29 -18.14 -16.11
N MET A 287 13.80 -18.83 -15.08
CA MET A 287 14.80 -19.88 -15.19
C MET A 287 14.26 -21.27 -14.80
N ALA A 288 13.02 -21.34 -14.29
CA ALA A 288 12.45 -22.57 -13.77
C ALA A 288 12.11 -23.56 -14.92
N ASP A 289 12.42 -24.84 -14.74
CA ASP A 289 12.07 -25.89 -15.71
C ASP A 289 10.57 -26.24 -15.68
N LYS A 290 9.92 -26.07 -14.53
CA LYS A 290 8.50 -26.34 -14.32
C LYS A 290 7.72 -25.05 -14.07
N PRO A 291 6.42 -25.01 -14.40
CA PRO A 291 5.63 -23.80 -14.20
C PRO A 291 5.51 -23.48 -12.71
N CYS A 292 5.72 -22.21 -12.41
CA CYS A 292 5.59 -21.61 -11.10
C CYS A 292 4.55 -20.50 -11.16
N VAL A 293 3.92 -20.21 -10.03
CA VAL A 293 3.02 -19.06 -9.87
C VAL A 293 3.66 -18.06 -8.93
N LEU A 294 3.56 -16.77 -9.24
CA LEU A 294 3.75 -15.68 -8.30
C LEU A 294 2.41 -14.95 -8.15
N LEU A 295 1.95 -14.79 -6.92
CA LEU A 295 0.80 -13.97 -6.56
C LEU A 295 1.32 -12.79 -5.73
N ASP A 296 1.19 -11.59 -6.27
CA ASP A 296 1.39 -10.35 -5.52
C ASP A 296 0.01 -9.89 -5.03
N ILE A 297 -0.20 -9.95 -3.72
CA ILE A 297 -1.51 -9.72 -3.12
C ILE A 297 -1.52 -8.34 -2.48
N GLY A 298 -1.82 -7.34 -3.30
CA GLY A 298 -2.09 -5.98 -2.87
C GLY A 298 -3.48 -5.49 -3.25
N THR A 299 -3.56 -4.17 -3.45
CA THR A 299 -4.79 -3.49 -3.88
C THR A 299 -5.20 -3.97 -5.27
N ASN A 300 -4.18 -4.21 -6.09
CA ASN A 300 -4.28 -5.01 -7.29
C ASN A 300 -3.87 -6.45 -6.93
N GLY A 301 -4.51 -7.43 -7.58
CA GLY A 301 -4.08 -8.82 -7.51
C GLY A 301 -3.33 -9.17 -8.79
N GLU A 302 -2.03 -8.93 -8.82
CA GLU A 302 -1.15 -9.31 -9.92
C GLU A 302 -0.74 -10.78 -9.79
N ILE A 303 -0.79 -11.48 -10.92
CA ILE A 303 -0.55 -12.92 -11.01
C ILE A 303 0.40 -13.16 -12.15
N VAL A 304 1.43 -13.95 -11.89
CA VAL A 304 2.34 -14.48 -12.89
C VAL A 304 2.26 -16.01 -12.87
N LEU A 305 2.17 -16.62 -14.04
CA LEU A 305 2.26 -18.07 -14.24
C LEU A 305 3.25 -18.34 -15.36
N GLY A 306 4.29 -19.11 -15.08
CA GLY A 306 5.26 -19.40 -16.13
C GLY A 306 6.46 -20.23 -15.71
N SER A 307 7.32 -20.45 -16.69
CA SER A 307 8.61 -21.13 -16.59
C SER A 307 9.60 -20.44 -17.54
N LYS A 308 10.79 -21.00 -17.70
CA LYS A 308 11.77 -20.55 -18.70
C LYS A 308 11.25 -20.57 -20.15
N GLU A 309 10.23 -21.38 -20.44
CA GLU A 309 9.67 -21.48 -21.79
C GLU A 309 8.78 -20.28 -22.12
N LYS A 310 7.93 -19.89 -21.17
CA LYS A 310 6.99 -18.78 -21.34
C LYS A 310 6.44 -18.31 -20.00
N ILE A 311 6.25 -17.01 -19.89
CA ILE A 311 5.63 -16.36 -18.75
C ILE A 311 4.36 -15.65 -19.19
N TYR A 312 3.29 -15.87 -18.44
CA TYR A 312 2.02 -15.18 -18.55
C TYR A 312 1.82 -14.31 -17.32
N SER A 313 1.24 -13.13 -17.48
CA SER A 313 0.82 -12.30 -16.37
C SER A 313 -0.58 -11.74 -16.57
N CYS A 314 -1.25 -11.42 -15.47
CA CYS A 314 -2.47 -10.62 -15.48
C CYS A 314 -2.57 -9.82 -14.19
N ALA A 315 -3.39 -8.77 -14.20
CA ALA A 315 -3.80 -8.04 -13.03
C ALA A 315 -5.31 -8.17 -12.82
N THR A 316 -5.74 -8.21 -11.57
CA THR A 316 -7.15 -8.29 -11.18
C THR A 316 -7.47 -7.19 -10.18
N ALA A 317 -8.71 -6.69 -10.19
CA ALA A 317 -9.19 -5.77 -9.18
C ALA A 317 -9.62 -6.56 -7.93
N ALA A 318 -8.66 -7.04 -7.14
CA ALA A 318 -8.92 -7.80 -5.92
C ALA A 318 -9.43 -6.90 -4.78
N GLY A 319 -8.91 -5.67 -4.69
CA GLY A 319 -9.21 -4.76 -3.59
C GLY A 319 -8.41 -5.10 -2.32
N PRO A 320 -8.28 -4.14 -1.39
CA PRO A 320 -7.28 -4.19 -0.33
C PRO A 320 -7.76 -4.97 0.92
N ALA A 321 -8.56 -6.02 0.73
CA ALA A 321 -9.11 -6.80 1.84
C ALA A 321 -8.00 -7.47 2.66
N PHE A 322 -7.00 -8.06 1.99
CA PHE A 322 -5.87 -8.71 2.64
C PHE A 322 -4.85 -7.73 3.23
N GLU A 323 -4.87 -6.47 2.81
CA GLU A 323 -4.12 -5.37 3.46
C GLU A 323 -4.83 -4.83 4.72
N GLY A 324 -6.06 -5.29 5.00
CA GLY A 324 -6.88 -4.84 6.12
C GLY A 324 -7.54 -3.46 5.92
N ALA A 325 -7.40 -2.83 4.76
CA ALA A 325 -7.87 -1.45 4.55
C ALA A 325 -9.40 -1.33 4.47
N ASN A 326 -10.08 -2.29 3.85
CA ASN A 326 -11.55 -2.31 3.73
C ASN A 326 -12.24 -3.23 4.77
N ILE A 327 -11.48 -3.71 5.74
CA ILE A 327 -11.97 -4.59 6.80
C ILE A 327 -12.15 -3.76 8.06
N SER A 328 -13.31 -3.91 8.72
CA SER A 328 -13.76 -3.07 9.84
C SER A 328 -12.69 -2.98 10.95
N CYS A 329 -12.27 -4.13 11.48
CA CYS A 329 -11.15 -4.24 12.43
C CYS A 329 -9.80 -4.55 11.76
N GLY A 330 -9.70 -4.36 10.44
CA GLY A 330 -8.48 -4.67 9.68
C GLY A 330 -7.33 -3.72 9.97
N VAL A 331 -6.12 -4.26 10.03
CA VAL A 331 -4.86 -3.52 10.16
C VAL A 331 -3.81 -4.16 9.26
N ALA A 332 -2.75 -3.43 8.94
CA ALA A 332 -1.58 -4.02 8.27
C ALA A 332 -0.91 -5.07 9.18
N GLY A 333 0.07 -5.82 8.64
CA GLY A 333 0.89 -6.76 9.42
C GLY A 333 1.86 -6.06 10.38
N ILE A 334 1.31 -5.44 11.43
CA ILE A 334 2.03 -4.64 12.43
C ILE A 334 1.93 -5.26 13.84
N GLN A 335 2.77 -4.80 14.76
CA GLN A 335 2.76 -5.24 16.16
C GLN A 335 1.36 -5.14 16.79
N GLY A 336 0.90 -6.22 17.42
CA GLY A 336 -0.45 -6.34 17.98
C GLY A 336 -1.54 -6.70 16.96
N ALA A 337 -1.25 -6.82 15.67
CA ALA A 337 -2.21 -7.37 14.71
C ALA A 337 -2.41 -8.86 14.96
N ILE A 338 -3.65 -9.33 14.99
CA ILE A 338 -3.98 -10.76 15.00
C ILE A 338 -3.53 -11.36 13.67
N ASN A 339 -2.58 -12.30 13.72
CA ASN A 339 -1.95 -12.90 12.55
C ASN A 339 -2.26 -14.37 12.33
N SER A 340 -2.88 -15.04 13.31
CA SER A 340 -3.44 -16.37 13.19
C SER A 340 -4.67 -16.51 14.08
N VAL A 341 -5.64 -17.30 13.62
CA VAL A 341 -6.89 -17.59 14.32
C VAL A 341 -7.20 -19.07 14.16
N SER A 342 -7.45 -19.77 15.26
CA SER A 342 -7.80 -21.19 15.24
C SER A 342 -8.78 -21.52 16.35
N TYR A 343 -9.96 -22.04 15.99
CA TYR A 343 -10.98 -22.44 16.98
C TYR A 343 -10.84 -23.89 17.45
N ASP A 344 -9.95 -24.66 16.84
CA ASP A 344 -9.64 -26.03 17.25
C ASP A 344 -8.57 -26.09 18.36
N ASN A 345 -7.87 -24.96 18.58
CA ASN A 345 -6.73 -24.86 19.49
C ASN A 345 -7.11 -24.18 20.81
N VAL A 346 -6.35 -24.50 21.87
CA VAL A 346 -6.49 -23.86 23.19
C VAL A 346 -6.22 -22.35 23.10
N LYS A 347 -5.18 -21.95 22.35
CA LYS A 347 -4.90 -20.55 22.03
C LYS A 347 -5.65 -20.18 20.76
N ARG A 348 -6.75 -19.42 20.91
CA ARG A 348 -7.68 -19.10 19.81
C ARG A 348 -7.11 -18.17 18.74
N PHE A 349 -6.09 -17.38 19.09
CA PHE A 349 -5.41 -16.48 18.15
C PHE A 349 -4.00 -16.15 18.63
N THR A 350 -3.16 -15.69 17.70
CA THR A 350 -1.85 -15.07 18.00
C THR A 350 -1.80 -13.65 17.49
N THR A 351 -0.90 -12.84 18.05
CA THR A 351 -0.62 -11.48 17.59
C THR A 351 0.84 -11.32 17.22
N ILE A 352 1.14 -10.43 16.28
CA ILE A 352 2.51 -10.08 15.92
C ILE A 352 3.20 -9.46 17.14
N GLY A 353 4.31 -10.09 17.57
CA GLY A 353 5.12 -9.71 18.73
C GLY A 353 4.45 -9.90 20.09
N ASP A 354 3.43 -10.77 20.16
CA ASP A 354 2.73 -11.14 21.41
C ASP A 354 2.24 -9.92 22.21
N LYS A 355 1.74 -8.89 21.51
CA LYS A 355 1.12 -7.69 22.10
C LYS A 355 -0.39 -7.82 22.20
N ASP A 356 -1.01 -6.92 22.96
CA ASP A 356 -2.47 -6.80 23.01
C ASP A 356 -3.05 -6.58 21.60
N PRO A 357 -4.18 -7.22 21.27
CA PRO A 357 -4.70 -7.21 19.92
C PRO A 357 -5.33 -5.86 19.57
N ILE A 358 -4.85 -5.23 18.50
CA ILE A 358 -5.33 -3.91 18.03
C ILE A 358 -6.18 -3.99 16.75
N GLY A 359 -6.26 -5.16 16.15
CA GLY A 359 -6.96 -5.43 14.90
C GLY A 359 -6.55 -6.78 14.32
N ILE A 360 -6.99 -7.07 13.10
CA ILE A 360 -6.68 -8.30 12.36
C ILE A 360 -5.94 -7.98 11.06
N CYS A 361 -4.83 -8.66 10.79
CA CYS A 361 -4.12 -8.53 9.50
C CYS A 361 -4.58 -9.59 8.49
N GLY A 362 -4.10 -9.49 7.25
CA GLY A 362 -4.49 -10.39 6.15
C GLY A 362 -4.37 -11.88 6.47
N SER A 363 -3.26 -12.32 7.07
CA SER A 363 -3.09 -13.73 7.46
C SER A 363 -4.10 -14.16 8.53
N GLY A 364 -4.29 -13.33 9.56
CA GLY A 364 -5.29 -13.58 10.59
C GLY A 364 -6.70 -13.63 10.03
N LEU A 365 -7.01 -12.78 9.04
CA LEU A 365 -8.31 -12.73 8.38
C LEU A 365 -8.60 -14.00 7.56
N ILE A 366 -7.61 -14.50 6.80
CA ILE A 366 -7.73 -15.77 6.08
C ILE A 366 -7.98 -16.92 7.06
N ASP A 367 -7.18 -17.00 8.13
CA ASP A 367 -7.32 -18.01 9.18
C ASP A 367 -8.68 -17.95 9.88
N ALA A 368 -9.17 -16.74 10.16
CA ALA A 368 -10.47 -16.52 10.79
C ALA A 368 -11.60 -17.01 9.89
N ILE A 369 -11.61 -16.63 8.61
CA ILE A 369 -12.63 -17.08 7.66
C ILE A 369 -12.59 -18.60 7.48
N TYR A 370 -11.41 -19.19 7.36
CA TYR A 370 -11.25 -20.65 7.29
C TYR A 370 -11.81 -21.33 8.54
N SER A 371 -11.43 -20.84 9.73
CA SER A 371 -11.86 -21.43 10.99
C SER A 371 -13.36 -21.24 11.22
N MET A 372 -13.93 -20.11 10.84
CA MET A 372 -15.38 -19.85 10.90
C MET A 372 -16.15 -20.79 9.98
N LEU A 373 -15.69 -20.99 8.74
CA LEU A 373 -16.32 -21.90 7.78
C LEU A 373 -16.26 -23.35 8.26
N LYS A 374 -15.07 -23.79 8.71
CA LYS A 374 -14.85 -25.16 9.20
C LYS A 374 -15.75 -25.49 10.40
N ASN A 375 -16.00 -24.52 11.28
CA ASN A 375 -16.81 -24.69 12.48
C ASN A 375 -18.30 -24.34 12.28
N GLY A 376 -18.75 -24.10 11.04
CA GLY A 376 -20.15 -23.81 10.74
C GLY A 376 -20.66 -22.47 11.27
N ILE A 377 -19.75 -21.56 11.65
CA ILE A 377 -20.08 -20.18 12.07
C ILE A 377 -20.56 -19.36 10.87
N ILE A 378 -20.01 -19.66 9.70
CA ILE A 378 -20.46 -19.14 8.40
C ILE A 378 -20.73 -20.29 7.45
N GLU A 379 -21.69 -20.09 6.56
CA GLU A 379 -21.97 -21.02 5.48
C GLU A 379 -20.96 -20.88 4.33
N GLU A 380 -20.97 -21.83 3.38
CA GLU A 380 -20.17 -21.74 2.14
C GLU A 380 -20.48 -20.48 1.32
N SER A 381 -21.72 -19.97 1.42
CA SER A 381 -22.16 -18.72 0.82
C SER A 381 -21.47 -17.48 1.43
N GLY A 382 -20.83 -17.66 2.60
CA GLY A 382 -20.32 -16.61 3.48
C GLY A 382 -21.38 -16.01 4.39
N TYR A 383 -22.61 -16.53 4.38
CA TYR A 383 -23.68 -16.05 5.26
C TYR A 383 -23.34 -16.33 6.73
N MET A 384 -23.62 -15.34 7.57
CA MET A 384 -23.51 -15.39 9.02
C MET A 384 -24.83 -14.92 9.61
N GLU A 385 -25.42 -15.74 10.49
CA GLU A 385 -26.72 -15.45 11.11
C GLU A 385 -26.65 -14.23 12.06
N SER A 386 -25.50 -14.03 12.73
CA SER A 386 -25.29 -12.94 13.68
C SER A 386 -25.26 -11.57 13.00
N SER A 387 -26.22 -10.70 13.35
CA SER A 387 -26.26 -9.30 12.90
C SER A 387 -25.20 -8.41 13.59
N GLU A 388 -24.75 -8.79 14.79
CA GLU A 388 -23.68 -8.07 15.51
C GLU A 388 -22.27 -8.40 14.99
N GLY A 389 -22.15 -9.40 14.10
CA GLY A 389 -20.86 -9.93 13.68
C GLY A 389 -20.34 -11.05 14.58
N PHE A 390 -19.16 -11.55 14.23
CA PHE A 390 -18.45 -12.59 14.97
C PHE A 390 -17.32 -11.98 15.79
N LYS A 391 -17.34 -12.18 17.11
CA LYS A 391 -16.37 -11.62 18.06
C LYS A 391 -15.16 -12.55 18.16
N ILE A 392 -14.02 -12.14 17.59
CA ILE A 392 -12.73 -12.81 17.82
C ILE A 392 -12.22 -12.46 19.23
N THR A 393 -12.38 -11.19 19.59
CA THR A 393 -12.24 -10.66 20.95
C THR A 393 -13.40 -9.71 21.23
N ASP A 394 -13.52 -9.18 22.44
CA ASP A 394 -14.56 -8.20 22.78
C ASP A 394 -14.51 -6.93 21.90
N ASN A 395 -13.33 -6.60 21.36
CA ASN A 395 -13.11 -5.38 20.57
C ASN A 395 -12.82 -5.64 19.08
N ILE A 396 -12.62 -6.90 18.68
CA ILE A 396 -12.29 -7.28 17.30
C ILE A 396 -13.40 -8.17 16.77
N ILE A 397 -14.21 -7.57 15.91
CA ILE A 397 -15.43 -8.16 15.38
C ILE A 397 -15.33 -8.23 13.87
N LEU A 398 -15.59 -9.42 13.31
CA LEU A 398 -15.76 -9.61 11.87
C LEU A 398 -17.23 -9.52 11.52
N THR A 399 -17.56 -8.62 10.61
CA THR A 399 -18.94 -8.41 10.14
C THR A 399 -19.24 -9.23 8.90
N GLN A 400 -20.54 -9.38 8.57
CA GLN A 400 -20.97 -9.98 7.30
C GLN A 400 -20.36 -9.27 6.08
N ARG A 401 -20.15 -7.95 6.18
CA ARG A 401 -19.51 -7.14 5.15
C ARG A 401 -18.04 -7.51 5.00
N ASP A 402 -17.32 -7.67 6.10
CA ASP A 402 -15.90 -8.05 6.06
C ASP A 402 -15.71 -9.41 5.37
N ILE A 403 -16.59 -10.38 5.66
CA ILE A 403 -16.60 -11.69 4.98
C ILE A 403 -16.78 -11.51 3.47
N ARG A 404 -17.69 -10.62 3.04
CA ARG A 404 -17.94 -10.36 1.62
C ARG A 404 -16.73 -9.72 0.93
N GLU A 405 -16.02 -8.80 1.59
CA GLU A 405 -14.80 -8.20 1.05
C GLU A 405 -13.71 -9.26 0.81
N VAL A 406 -13.53 -10.20 1.74
CA VAL A 406 -12.59 -11.32 1.57
C VAL A 406 -13.00 -12.21 0.39
N GLN A 407 -14.28 -12.54 0.28
CA GLN A 407 -14.79 -13.36 -0.83
C GLN A 407 -14.54 -12.70 -2.18
N ASN A 408 -14.79 -11.40 -2.31
CA ASN A 408 -14.57 -10.66 -3.55
C ASN A 408 -13.09 -10.65 -3.94
N ALA A 409 -12.20 -10.35 -2.99
CA ALA A 409 -10.76 -10.34 -3.23
C ALA A 409 -10.24 -11.73 -3.62
N LYS A 410 -10.62 -12.76 -2.86
CA LYS A 410 -10.26 -14.16 -3.18
C LYS A 410 -10.81 -14.61 -4.53
N ALA A 411 -12.05 -14.24 -4.87
CA ALA A 411 -12.67 -14.62 -6.13
C ALA A 411 -11.96 -13.97 -7.33
N ALA A 412 -11.56 -12.70 -7.22
CA ALA A 412 -10.81 -12.00 -8.26
C ALA A 412 -9.47 -12.71 -8.56
N ILE A 413 -8.67 -13.00 -7.53
CA ILE A 413 -7.38 -13.68 -7.67
C ILE A 413 -7.58 -15.10 -8.24
N ALA A 414 -8.52 -15.86 -7.69
CA ALA A 414 -8.81 -17.21 -8.16
C ALA A 414 -9.29 -17.25 -9.62
N ALA A 415 -10.11 -16.27 -10.03
CA ALA A 415 -10.55 -16.14 -11.41
C ALA A 415 -9.39 -15.81 -12.34
N GLY A 416 -8.50 -14.88 -11.96
CA GLY A 416 -7.29 -14.55 -12.71
C GLY A 416 -6.39 -15.76 -12.93
N LEU A 417 -6.04 -16.48 -11.86
CA LEU A 417 -5.23 -17.69 -11.95
C LEU A 417 -5.89 -18.76 -12.83
N LYS A 418 -7.20 -18.97 -12.68
CA LYS A 418 -7.95 -19.94 -13.51
C LYS A 418 -7.90 -19.57 -14.99
N ILE A 419 -7.96 -18.29 -15.34
CA ILE A 419 -7.83 -17.81 -16.73
C ILE A 419 -6.42 -18.05 -17.24
N LEU A 420 -5.39 -17.75 -16.46
CA LEU A 420 -3.99 -17.99 -16.86
C LEU A 420 -3.69 -19.47 -17.09
N ILE A 421 -4.18 -20.36 -16.21
CA ILE A 421 -4.06 -21.81 -16.38
C ILE A 421 -4.76 -22.24 -17.68
N LYS A 422 -5.99 -21.79 -17.92
CA LYS A 422 -6.71 -22.09 -19.16
C LYS A 422 -5.97 -21.58 -20.41
N ARG A 423 -5.35 -20.39 -20.35
CA ARG A 423 -4.66 -19.75 -21.49
C ARG A 423 -3.28 -20.34 -21.77
N SER A 424 -2.58 -20.80 -20.73
CA SER A 424 -1.26 -21.42 -20.84
C SER A 424 -1.34 -22.88 -21.29
N GLY A 425 -2.45 -23.58 -21.00
CA GLY A 425 -2.60 -25.01 -21.26
C GLY A 425 -2.04 -25.90 -20.14
N TYR A 426 -1.47 -25.32 -19.10
CA TYR A 426 -1.06 -26.04 -17.90
C TYR A 426 -2.28 -26.54 -17.10
N LYS A 427 -2.05 -27.51 -16.24
CA LYS A 427 -2.96 -27.96 -15.19
C LYS A 427 -2.44 -27.49 -13.84
N TYR A 428 -3.33 -27.43 -12.84
CA TYR A 428 -2.92 -27.17 -11.46
C TYR A 428 -1.88 -28.17 -10.94
N SER A 429 -1.93 -29.43 -11.39
CA SER A 429 -0.96 -30.47 -11.05
C SER A 429 0.44 -30.24 -11.61
N ASP A 430 0.59 -29.38 -12.61
CA ASP A 430 1.88 -29.11 -13.24
C ASP A 430 2.67 -28.04 -12.47
N ILE A 431 1.97 -27.23 -11.66
CA ILE A 431 2.55 -26.13 -10.89
C ILE A 431 3.47 -26.68 -9.81
N ASP A 432 4.75 -26.36 -9.90
CA ASP A 432 5.78 -26.84 -8.97
C ASP A 432 5.80 -26.01 -7.69
N LYS A 433 5.67 -24.68 -7.83
CA LYS A 433 5.77 -23.73 -6.72
C LYS A 433 4.77 -22.59 -6.86
N VAL A 434 4.29 -22.10 -5.73
CA VAL A 434 3.52 -20.86 -5.61
C VAL A 434 4.28 -19.93 -4.68
N TYR A 435 4.69 -18.78 -5.20
CA TYR A 435 5.28 -17.68 -4.47
C TYR A 435 4.18 -16.69 -4.10
N LEU A 436 4.17 -16.25 -2.85
CA LEU A 436 3.30 -15.19 -2.36
C LEU A 436 4.18 -13.98 -2.05
N ALA A 437 3.83 -12.83 -2.60
CA ALA A 437 4.43 -11.54 -2.33
C ALA A 437 3.41 -10.64 -1.61
#